data_AF-A0A1H8P0T6-F1
#
_entry.id   AF-A0A1H8P0T6-F1
#
_cell.length_a   1.000
_cell.length_b   1.000
_cell.length_c   1.000
_cell.angle_alpha   90.00
_cell.angle_beta   90.00
_cell.angle_gamma   90.00
#
_symmetry.space_group_name_H-M   'P 1'
#
loop_
_entity.id
_entity.type
_entity.pdbx_description
1 polymer ?
#
loop_
_entity_poly.entity_id
_entity_poly.type
_entity_poly.pdbx_seq_one_letter_code
_entity_poly.pdbx_strand_id
1 'polypeptide(L)'
;MGLGILDTFGLMGAVILAAPVALFGLDKFLSGSRLVGGAFILVAALMIAAEEYVTKPTDVAADAAQDVASSVVETPEDDDE
;
A
#
# COMPACT_ATOMS: atom_id res chain seq x y z
N MET A 1 7.71 4.96 18.72
CA MET A 1 7.45 5.85 17.57
C MET A 1 6.00 6.24 17.61
N GLY A 2 5.67 7.53 17.68
CA GLY A 2 4.27 7.95 17.49
C GLY A 2 3.90 7.78 16.02
N LEU A 3 2.74 7.21 15.72
CA LEU A 3 2.23 7.13 14.36
C LEU A 3 2.17 8.56 13.80
N GLY A 4 2.95 8.84 12.77
CA GLY A 4 2.91 10.14 12.11
C GLY A 4 1.52 10.35 11.50
N ILE A 5 1.01 11.59 11.48
CA ILE A 5 -0.30 11.89 10.89
C ILE A 5 -0.41 11.36 9.45
N LEU A 6 0.68 11.42 8.70
CA LEU A 6 0.80 10.89 7.34
C LEU A 6 0.66 9.36 7.27
N ASP A 7 1.15 8.66 8.29
CA ASP A 7 1.07 7.21 8.44
C ASP A 7 -0.40 6.77 8.61
N THR A 8 -1.15 7.52 9.42
CA THR A 8 -2.60 7.31 9.60
C THR A 8 -3.38 7.50 8.30
N PHE A 9 -2.98 8.46 7.45
CA PHE A 9 -3.63 8.71 6.16
C PHE A 9 -3.35 7.61 5.13
N GLY A 10 -2.14 7.03 5.13
CA GLY A 10 -1.83 5.84 4.34
C GLY A 10 -2.77 4.69 4.69
N LEU A 11 -2.80 4.35 5.98
CA LEU A 11 -3.66 3.29 6.52
C LEU A 11 -5.15 3.53 6.23
N MET A 12 -5.62 4.77 6.31
CA MET A 12 -6.99 5.14 5.93
C MET A 12 -7.27 4.82 4.45
N GLY A 13 -6.31 5.09 3.57
CA GLY A 13 -6.39 4.80 2.13
C GLY A 13 -6.54 3.30 1.85
N ALA A 14 -5.72 2.45 2.45
CA ALA A 14 -5.88 1.00 2.27
C ALA A 14 -7.18 0.47 2.88
N VAL A 15 -7.62 1.01 4.02
CA VAL A 15 -8.90 0.62 4.62
C VAL A 15 -10.07 0.93 3.69
N ILE A 16 -10.04 2.06 2.95
CA ILE A 16 -11.08 2.38 1.96
C ILE A 16 -11.17 1.32 0.86
N LEU A 17 -10.03 0.77 0.42
CA LEU A 17 -10.00 -0.31 -0.58
C LEU A 17 -10.33 -1.69 0.00
N ALA A 18 -9.88 -1.97 1.23
CA ALA A 18 -10.11 -3.24 1.91
C ALA A 18 -11.55 -3.39 2.42
N ALA A 19 -12.22 -2.28 2.78
CA ALA A 19 -13.58 -2.27 3.30
C ALA A 19 -14.61 -3.01 2.42
N PRO A 20 -14.74 -2.76 1.11
CA PRO A 20 -15.70 -3.49 0.28
C PRO A 20 -15.39 -4.99 0.21
N VAL A 21 -14.12 -5.36 0.20
CA VAL A 21 -13.66 -6.76 0.16
C VAL A 21 -13.98 -7.47 1.48
N ALA A 22 -13.71 -6.81 2.60
CA ALA A 22 -14.03 -7.30 3.93
C ALA A 22 -15.54 -7.46 4.13
N LEU A 23 -16.34 -6.49 3.71
CA LEU A 23 -17.81 -6.54 3.79
C LEU A 23 -18.37 -7.71 2.97
N PHE A 24 -17.88 -7.93 1.76
CA PHE A 24 -18.27 -9.07 0.93
C PHE A 24 -17.87 -10.41 1.57
N GLY A 25 -16.65 -10.48 2.12
CA GLY A 25 -16.17 -11.67 2.82
C GLY A 25 -17.02 -12.00 4.05
N LEU A 26 -17.35 -10.99 4.86
CA LEU A 26 -18.24 -11.13 6.02
C LEU A 26 -19.63 -11.62 5.61
N ASP A 27 -20.24 -11.01 4.58
CA ASP A 27 -21.55 -11.43 4.08
C ASP A 27 -21.53 -12.90 3.65
N LYS A 28 -20.52 -13.31 2.88
CA LYS A 28 -20.34 -14.71 2.44
C LYS A 28 -20.07 -15.67 3.59
N PHE A 29 -19.35 -15.23 4.61
CA PHE A 29 -19.04 -16.04 5.77
C PHE A 29 -20.30 -16.29 6.63
N LEU A 30 -21.11 -15.25 6.82
CA LEU A 30 -22.35 -15.28 7.60
C LEU A 30 -23.50 -16.01 6.85
N SER A 31 -23.54 -15.91 5.52
CA SER A 31 -24.53 -16.59 4.67
C SER A 31 -24.28 -18.09 4.49
N GLY A 32 -23.28 -18.66 5.19
CA GLY A 32 -23.02 -20.11 5.26
C GLY A 32 -21.87 -20.59 4.37
N SER A 33 -21.35 -19.77 3.47
CA SER A 33 -20.18 -20.09 2.66
C SER A 33 -18.89 -19.70 3.37
N ARG A 34 -18.60 -20.38 4.49
CA ARG A 34 -17.46 -20.05 5.38
C ARG A 34 -16.10 -20.10 4.68
N LEU A 35 -15.91 -21.04 3.75
CA LEU A 35 -14.67 -21.15 2.97
C LEU A 35 -14.45 -19.93 2.09
N VAL A 36 -15.47 -19.53 1.31
CA VAL A 36 -15.38 -18.37 0.41
C VAL A 36 -15.28 -17.08 1.21
N GLY A 37 -16.14 -16.89 2.21
CA GLY A 37 -16.10 -15.72 3.07
C GLY A 37 -14.78 -15.58 3.83
N GLY A 38 -14.27 -16.68 4.37
CA GLY A 38 -12.98 -16.71 5.07
C GLY A 38 -11.80 -16.36 4.15
N ALA A 39 -11.81 -16.85 2.90
CA ALA A 39 -10.80 -16.49 1.91
C ALA A 39 -10.80 -14.98 1.61
N PHE A 40 -11.99 -14.38 1.44
CA PHE A 40 -12.10 -12.93 1.21
C PHE A 40 -11.68 -12.09 2.42
N ILE A 41 -12.02 -12.52 3.63
CA ILE A 41 -11.55 -11.87 4.86
C ILE A 41 -10.03 -11.94 4.96
N LEU A 42 -9.43 -13.10 4.66
CA LEU A 42 -7.98 -13.27 4.64
C LEU A 42 -7.33 -12.34 3.61
N VAL A 43 -7.89 -12.26 2.40
CA VAL A 43 -7.41 -11.34 1.35
C VAL A 43 -7.49 -9.88 1.80
N ALA A 44 -8.58 -9.47 2.46
CA ALA A 44 -8.70 -8.12 3.00
C ALA A 44 -7.67 -7.83 4.09
N ALA A 45 -7.42 -8.80 4.99
CA ALA A 45 -6.37 -8.69 6.00
C ALA A 45 -4.97 -8.61 5.37
N LEU A 46 -4.71 -9.38 4.31
CA LEU A 46 -3.47 -9.31 3.55
C LEU A 46 -3.30 -7.98 2.81
N MET A 47 -4.39 -7.38 2.31
CA MET A 47 -4.33 -6.05 1.69
C MET A 47 -3.87 -4.98 2.69
N ILE A 48 -4.34 -5.04 3.92
CA ILE A 48 -3.93 -4.11 4.99
C ILE A 48 -2.50 -4.46 5.46
N ALA A 49 -2.21 -5.74 5.65
CA ALA A 49 -0.88 -6.19 6.08
C ALA A 49 0.22 -5.92 5.04
N ALA A 50 -0.12 -5.91 3.75
CA ALA A 50 0.81 -5.56 2.68
C ALA A 50 1.28 -4.11 2.81
N GLU A 51 0.43 -3.19 3.25
CA GLU A 51 0.83 -1.80 3.49
C GLU A 51 1.86 -1.66 4.62
N GLU A 52 1.73 -2.49 5.66
CA GLU A 52 2.65 -2.50 6.80
C GLU A 52 3.96 -3.27 6.52
N TYR A 53 3.94 -4.28 5.63
CA TYR A 53 5.02 -5.28 5.54
C TYR A 53 5.65 -5.48 4.16
N VAL A 54 5.00 -5.06 3.07
CA VAL A 54 5.44 -5.36 1.70
C VAL A 54 5.57 -4.06 0.92
N THR A 55 6.74 -3.43 1.09
CA THR A 55 7.27 -2.35 0.22
C THR A 55 6.34 -1.15 0.09
N LYS A 56 6.59 -0.12 0.90
CA LYS A 56 5.89 1.17 0.80
C LYS A 56 5.86 1.62 -0.67
N PRO A 57 4.69 1.71 -1.32
CA PRO A 57 4.59 2.21 -2.69
C PRO A 57 5.11 3.66 -2.77
N THR A 58 5.10 4.37 -1.64
CA THR A 58 5.69 5.69 -1.46
C THR A 58 7.21 5.70 -1.62
N ASP A 59 7.93 4.65 -1.21
CA ASP A 59 9.38 4.60 -1.38
C ASP A 59 9.73 4.45 -2.87
N VAL A 60 9.04 3.57 -3.59
CA VAL A 60 9.26 3.39 -5.04
C VAL A 60 8.84 4.63 -5.85
N ALA A 61 7.75 5.30 -5.47
CA ALA A 61 7.31 6.53 -6.12
C ALA A 61 8.20 7.74 -5.77
N ALA A 62 8.72 7.81 -4.54
CA ALA A 62 9.65 8.84 -4.10
C ALA A 62 11.01 8.65 -4.78
N ASP A 63 11.53 7.43 -4.85
CA ASP A 63 12.76 7.08 -5.58
C ASP A 63 12.63 7.50 -7.04
N ALA A 64 11.54 7.13 -7.73
CA ALA A 64 11.33 7.52 -9.12
C ALA A 64 11.22 9.05 -9.31
N ALA A 65 10.60 9.77 -8.37
CA ALA A 65 10.55 11.23 -8.41
C ALA A 65 11.93 11.86 -8.15
N GLN A 66 12.73 11.24 -7.28
CA GLN A 66 14.07 11.69 -6.92
C GLN A 66 15.06 11.43 -8.06
N ASP A 67 14.96 10.30 -8.76
CA ASP A 67 15.74 9.98 -9.96
C ASP A 67 15.49 11.00 -11.07
N VAL A 68 14.22 11.35 -11.33
CA VAL A 68 13.86 12.35 -12.34
C VAL A 68 14.33 13.75 -11.94
N ALA A 69 14.23 14.10 -10.64
CA ALA A 69 14.75 15.37 -10.14
C ALA A 69 16.28 15.45 -10.20
N SER A 70 16.99 14.35 -9.85
CA SER A 70 18.46 14.26 -9.92
C SER A 70 18.95 14.35 -11.37
N SER A 71 18.29 13.65 -12.29
CA SER A 71 18.58 13.74 -13.74
C SER A 71 18.34 15.12 -14.34
N VAL A 72 17.50 15.97 -13.71
CA VAL A 72 17.26 17.34 -14.15
C VAL A 72 18.26 18.33 -13.52
N VAL A 73 18.78 18.02 -12.34
CA VAL A 73 19.80 18.84 -11.65
C VAL A 73 21.20 18.56 -12.18
N GLU A 74 21.47 17.34 -12.64
CA GLU A 74 22.73 16.97 -13.30
C GLU A 74 22.78 17.59 -14.71
N THR A 75 23.28 18.83 -14.78
CA THR A 75 23.80 19.41 -16.03
C THR A 75 24.98 18.55 -16.49
N PRO A 76 25.14 18.27 -17.79
CA PRO A 76 26.14 17.36 -18.32
C PRO A 76 27.54 17.99 -18.30
N GLU A 77 28.11 18.22 -17.12
CA GLU A 77 29.51 18.60 -16.95
C GLU A 77 30.01 17.92 -15.68
N ASP A 78 30.70 16.79 -15.83
CA ASP A 78 31.81 16.30 -14.97
C ASP A 78 32.01 14.77 -15.17
N ASP A 79 32.82 14.37 -16.15
CA ASP A 79 34.11 13.68 -15.92
C ASP A 79 34.80 13.35 -17.26
N ASP A 80 35.70 14.26 -17.64
CA ASP A 80 36.94 13.95 -18.35
C ASP A 80 37.85 13.12 -17.41
N GLU A 81 37.95 11.80 -17.62
CA GLU A 81 39.23 11.04 -17.61
C GLU A 81 39.09 9.67 -18.30
#